data_AF-A0A1C2ACG7-F1
#
_entry.id   AF-A0A1C2ACG7-F1
#
_cell.length_a   1.000
_cell.length_b   1.000
_cell.length_c   1.000
_cell.angle_alpha   90.00
_cell.angle_beta   90.00
_cell.angle_gamma   90.00
#
_symmetry.space_group_name_H-M   'P 1'
#
loop_
_entity.id
_entity.type
_entity.pdbx_description
1 polymer ?
#
loop_
_entity_poly.entity_id
_entity_poly.type
_entity_poly.pdbx_seq_one_letter_code
_entity_poly.pdbx_strand_id
1 'polypeptide(L)'
;VYTGLLDITKNEDGLAAVMGHEIAHAVAKHSVERASRGVLLNTGTAILDIATKGKVSQINRTTGMNAVGLLSQIGIMNPFNRKQESEADYLGLIFASLSGYDIRETIKVWERMKEAKKGKEPPEFMSTHPSSTNRINNITNWINEIIIKYPPIA
;
A
#
# COMPACT_ATOMS: atom_id res chain seq x y z
N VAL A 1 9.19 -14.47 1.51
CA VAL A 1 8.98 -14.59 0.05
C VAL A 1 8.38 -15.96 -0.24
N TYR A 2 7.25 -16.02 -0.95
CA TYR A 2 6.60 -17.28 -1.35
C TYR A 2 6.99 -17.64 -2.78
N THR A 3 7.11 -18.94 -3.09
CA THR A 3 7.54 -19.42 -4.42
C THR A 3 6.59 -19.01 -5.54
N GLY A 4 5.28 -18.94 -5.29
CA GLY A 4 4.30 -18.47 -6.28
C GLY A 4 4.49 -17.02 -6.72
N LEU A 5 5.24 -16.20 -5.97
CA LEU A 5 5.61 -14.85 -6.40
C LEU A 5 6.61 -14.87 -7.56
N LEU A 6 7.44 -15.91 -7.67
CA LEU A 6 8.47 -16.01 -8.70
C LEU A 6 7.87 -16.10 -10.12
N ASP A 7 6.65 -16.63 -10.23
CA ASP A 7 5.90 -16.64 -11.49
C ASP A 7 5.55 -15.23 -11.98
N ILE A 8 5.46 -14.26 -11.06
CA ILE A 8 5.19 -12.85 -11.35
C ILE A 8 6.50 -12.07 -11.50
N THR A 9 7.53 -12.34 -10.70
CA THR A 9 8.77 -11.55 -10.74
C THR A 9 9.66 -11.92 -11.93
N LYS A 10 9.63 -13.18 -12.38
CA LYS A 10 10.34 -13.74 -13.55
C LYS A 10 11.87 -13.73 -13.52
N ASN A 11 12.51 -12.72 -12.94
CA ASN A 11 13.96 -12.58 -12.83
C ASN A 11 14.34 -11.88 -11.52
N GLU A 12 15.64 -11.67 -11.32
CA GLU A 12 16.17 -11.02 -10.12
C GLU A 12 15.76 -9.54 -10.02
N ASP A 13 15.69 -8.81 -11.14
CA ASP A 13 15.23 -7.41 -11.16
C ASP A 13 13.78 -7.27 -10.66
N GLY A 14 12.89 -8.13 -11.14
CA GLY A 14 11.50 -8.16 -10.71
C GLY A 14 11.36 -8.60 -9.25
N LEU A 15 12.24 -9.50 -8.78
CA LEU A 15 12.25 -9.90 -7.37
C LEU A 15 12.77 -8.76 -6.49
N ALA A 16 13.82 -8.07 -6.93
CA ALA A 16 14.38 -6.90 -6.27
C ALA A 16 13.36 -5.77 -6.17
N ALA A 17 12.52 -5.56 -7.18
CA ALA A 17 11.43 -4.59 -7.12
C ALA A 17 10.45 -4.88 -5.97
N VAL A 18 10.01 -6.14 -5.82
CA VAL A 18 9.11 -6.53 -4.73
C VAL A 18 9.82 -6.47 -3.38
N MET A 19 11.06 -6.96 -3.30
CA MET A 19 11.84 -6.93 -2.05
C MET A 19 12.17 -5.50 -1.60
N GLY A 20 12.50 -4.61 -2.53
CA GLY A 20 12.72 -3.19 -2.27
C GLY A 20 11.48 -2.54 -1.65
N HIS A 21 10.29 -2.86 -2.17
CA HIS A 21 9.02 -2.39 -1.62
C HIS A 21 8.79 -2.88 -0.18
N GLU A 22 9.02 -4.17 0.10
CA GLU A 22 8.87 -4.71 1.46
C GLU A 22 9.89 -4.12 2.45
N ILE A 23 11.13 -3.90 2.00
CA ILE A 23 12.17 -3.22 2.78
C ILE A 23 11.75 -1.77 3.05
N ALA A 24 11.19 -1.07 2.07
CA ALA A 24 10.68 0.29 2.25
C ALA A 24 9.57 0.37 3.30
N HIS A 25 8.64 -0.59 3.33
CA HIS A 25 7.66 -0.67 4.42
C HIS A 25 8.30 -0.79 5.81
N ALA A 26 9.37 -1.58 5.92
CA ALA A 26 10.10 -1.75 7.18
C ALA A 26 10.87 -0.47 7.58
N VAL A 27 11.60 0.13 6.63
CA VAL A 27 12.39 1.35 6.86
C VAL A 27 11.48 2.53 7.24
N ALA A 28 10.36 2.71 6.53
CA ALA A 28 9.39 3.77 6.81
C ALA A 28 8.46 3.45 8.00
N LYS A 29 8.61 2.27 8.63
CA LYS A 29 7.83 1.83 9.80
C LYS A 29 6.31 1.87 9.59
N HIS A 30 5.85 1.60 8.36
CA HIS A 30 4.43 1.68 8.00
C HIS A 30 3.53 0.78 8.85
N SER A 31 4.00 -0.39 9.28
CA SER A 31 3.26 -1.29 10.19
C SER A 31 3.00 -0.65 11.55
N VAL A 32 4.01 0.02 12.13
CA VAL A 32 3.91 0.71 13.41
C VAL A 32 2.98 1.91 13.31
N GLU A 33 3.09 2.68 12.22
CA GLU A 33 2.21 3.82 11.98
C GLU A 33 0.73 3.38 11.83
N ARG A 34 0.48 2.29 11.07
CA ARG A 34 -0.87 1.71 10.94
C ARG A 34 -1.43 1.25 12.28
N ALA A 35 -0.61 0.59 13.09
CA ALA A 35 -1.02 0.14 14.42
C ALA A 35 -1.35 1.32 15.34
N SER A 36 -0.48 2.34 15.39
CA SER A 36 -0.67 3.56 16.17
C SER A 36 -1.95 4.29 15.78
N ARG A 37 -2.20 4.44 14.46
CA ARG A 37 -3.43 5.05 13.95
C ARG A 37 -4.68 4.24 14.30
N GLY A 38 -4.59 2.90 14.24
CA GLY A 38 -5.66 2.02 14.66
C GLY A 38 -6.05 2.23 16.14
N VAL A 39 -5.04 2.33 17.02
CA VAL A 39 -5.28 2.66 18.44
C VAL A 39 -5.97 4.01 18.59
N LEU A 40 -5.45 5.06 17.93
CA LEU A 40 -6.03 6.40 17.99
C LEU A 40 -7.50 6.42 17.54
N LEU A 41 -7.83 5.77 16.44
CA LEU A 41 -9.20 5.70 15.92
C LEU A 41 -10.13 4.92 16.85
N ASN A 42 -9.66 3.82 17.42
CA ASN A 42 -10.44 3.03 18.38
C ASN A 42 -10.72 3.83 19.65
N THR A 43 -9.70 4.48 20.22
CA THR A 43 -9.85 5.33 21.40
C THR A 43 -10.74 6.54 21.11
N GLY A 44 -10.57 7.20 19.97
CA GLY A 44 -11.40 8.33 19.56
C GLY A 44 -12.87 7.93 19.39
N THR A 45 -13.11 6.75 18.80
CA THR A 45 -14.47 6.20 18.65
C THR A 45 -15.11 5.87 19.99
N ALA A 46 -14.34 5.32 20.94
CA ALA A 46 -14.83 5.05 22.29
C ALA A 46 -15.20 6.33 23.06
N ILE A 47 -14.36 7.38 22.97
CA ILE A 47 -14.66 8.70 23.56
C ILE A 47 -15.93 9.29 22.95
N LEU A 48 -16.08 9.21 21.63
CA LEU A 48 -17.26 9.69 20.93
C LEU A 48 -18.52 8.92 21.36
N ASP A 49 -18.45 7.61 21.54
CA ASP A 49 -19.59 6.82 22.03
C ASP A 49 -19.99 7.26 23.44
N ILE A 50 -19.03 7.49 24.34
CA ILE A 50 -19.29 8.02 25.69
C ILE A 50 -19.96 9.40 25.63
N ALA A 51 -19.39 10.33 24.84
CA ALA A 51 -19.91 11.69 24.70
C ALA A 51 -21.33 11.71 24.11
N THR A 52 -21.63 10.77 23.21
CA THR A 52 -22.96 10.62 22.60
C THR A 52 -23.92 9.75 23.43
N LYS A 53 -23.52 9.36 24.65
CA LYS A 53 -24.30 8.51 25.57
C LYS A 53 -24.68 7.16 24.95
N GLY A 54 -23.78 6.55 24.20
CA GLY A 54 -23.97 5.22 23.61
C GLY A 54 -24.76 5.21 22.30
N LYS A 55 -25.05 6.37 21.69
CA LYS A 55 -25.80 6.43 20.42
C LYS A 55 -25.03 5.79 19.27
N VAL A 56 -23.70 5.90 19.23
CA VAL A 56 -22.87 5.29 18.19
C VAL A 56 -22.97 3.77 18.28
N SER A 57 -22.81 3.20 19.47
CA SER A 57 -22.96 1.76 19.68
C SER A 57 -24.40 1.28 19.48
N GLN A 58 -25.40 2.12 19.78
CA GLN A 58 -26.81 1.81 19.50
C GLN A 58 -27.07 1.71 18.00
N ILE A 59 -26.61 2.66 17.19
CA ILE A 59 -26.74 2.60 15.72
C ILE A 59 -26.12 1.30 15.19
N ASN A 60 -24.91 0.96 15.64
CA ASN A 60 -24.24 -0.27 15.22
C ASN A 60 -25.03 -1.54 15.56
N ARG A 61 -25.64 -1.59 16.76
CA ARG A 61 -26.50 -2.72 17.17
C ARG A 61 -27.78 -2.79 16.36
N THR A 62 -28.40 -1.65 16.06
CA THR A 62 -29.69 -1.59 15.35
C THR A 62 -29.56 -1.88 13.85
N THR A 63 -28.48 -1.43 13.21
CA THR A 63 -28.24 -1.68 11.78
C THR A 63 -27.50 -2.99 11.51
N GLY A 64 -26.90 -3.59 12.54
CA GLY A 64 -25.96 -4.72 12.38
C GLY A 64 -24.66 -4.32 11.68
N MET A 65 -24.44 -3.02 11.42
CA MET A 65 -23.29 -2.50 10.68
C MET A 65 -22.51 -1.51 11.53
N ASN A 66 -21.19 -1.69 11.62
CA ASN A 66 -20.31 -0.68 12.21
C ASN A 66 -20.11 0.50 11.23
N ALA A 67 -21.15 1.32 11.05
CA ALA A 67 -21.16 2.39 10.06
C ALA A 67 -20.03 3.42 10.30
N VAL A 68 -19.78 3.77 11.56
CA VAL A 68 -18.69 4.67 11.95
C VAL A 68 -17.32 4.04 11.62
N GLY A 69 -17.14 2.76 11.92
CA GLY A 69 -15.92 2.03 11.57
C GLY A 69 -15.71 1.93 10.06
N LEU A 70 -16.76 1.66 9.29
CA LEU A 70 -16.69 1.59 7.82
C LEU A 70 -16.34 2.94 7.20
N LEU A 71 -16.96 4.03 7.66
CA LEU A 71 -16.66 5.38 7.21
C LEU A 71 -15.22 5.77 7.55
N SER A 72 -14.75 5.46 8.76
CA SER A 72 -13.36 5.67 9.17
C SER A 72 -12.40 4.85 8.31
N GLN A 73 -12.75 3.60 8.00
CA GLN A 73 -11.94 2.75 7.13
C GLN A 73 -11.81 3.33 5.72
N ILE A 74 -12.93 3.70 5.08
CA ILE A 74 -12.92 4.19 3.70
C ILE A 74 -12.38 5.62 3.61
N GLY A 75 -12.74 6.49 4.55
CA GLY A 75 -12.41 7.91 4.51
C GLY A 75 -11.06 8.28 5.12
N ILE A 76 -10.53 7.44 6.00
CA ILE A 76 -9.26 7.69 6.70
C ILE A 76 -8.28 6.56 6.39
N MET A 77 -8.52 5.34 6.90
CA MET A 77 -7.51 4.28 6.86
C MET A 77 -7.06 3.92 5.44
N ASN A 78 -8.00 3.71 4.52
CA ASN A 78 -7.72 3.33 3.14
C ASN A 78 -6.87 4.39 2.40
N PRO A 79 -7.24 5.70 2.39
CA PRO A 79 -6.41 6.75 1.81
C PRO A 79 -4.99 6.80 2.38
N PHE A 80 -4.84 6.66 3.70
CA PHE A 80 -3.52 6.66 4.31
C PHE A 80 -2.71 5.41 3.96
N ASN A 81 -3.34 4.23 3.94
CA ASN A 81 -2.67 3.00 3.51
C ASN A 81 -2.17 3.16 2.07
N ARG A 82 -2.97 3.70 1.15
CA ARG A 82 -2.53 3.95 -0.23
C ARG A 82 -1.35 4.91 -0.31
N LYS A 83 -1.27 5.92 0.56
CA LYS A 83 -0.08 6.81 0.64
C LYS A 83 1.18 6.03 1.04
N GLN A 84 1.08 5.16 2.04
CA GLN A 84 2.19 4.32 2.49
C GLN A 84 2.65 3.35 1.39
N GLU A 85 1.74 2.82 0.60
CA GLU A 85 2.08 1.96 -0.54
C GLU A 85 2.83 2.74 -1.63
N SER A 86 2.37 3.94 -1.98
CA SER A 86 3.05 4.83 -2.93
C SER A 86 4.44 5.25 -2.44
N GLU A 87 4.59 5.52 -1.14
CA GLU A 87 5.89 5.81 -0.53
C GLU A 87 6.81 4.59 -0.58
N ALA A 88 6.29 3.40 -0.28
CA ALA A 88 7.03 2.16 -0.35
C ALA A 88 7.43 1.80 -1.80
N ASP A 89 6.60 2.10 -2.79
CA ASP A 89 6.97 2.01 -4.22
C ASP A 89 8.17 2.89 -4.54
N TYR A 90 8.09 4.17 -4.19
CA TYR A 90 9.12 5.15 -4.53
C TYR A 90 10.46 4.81 -3.85
N LEU A 91 10.44 4.56 -2.54
CA LEU A 91 11.63 4.17 -1.79
C LEU A 91 12.17 2.80 -2.23
N GLY A 92 11.28 1.85 -2.54
CA GLY A 92 11.68 0.52 -3.01
C GLY A 92 12.41 0.58 -4.35
N LEU A 93 11.94 1.41 -5.28
CA LEU A 93 12.64 1.69 -6.55
C LEU A 93 14.02 2.30 -6.29
N ILE A 94 14.15 3.24 -5.35
CA ILE A 94 15.45 3.82 -4.99
C ILE A 94 16.39 2.73 -4.46
N PHE A 95 15.93 1.88 -3.54
CA PHE A 95 16.76 0.81 -2.98
C PHE A 95 17.20 -0.20 -4.04
N ALA A 96 16.30 -0.60 -4.93
CA ALA A 96 16.61 -1.51 -6.03
C ALA A 96 17.61 -0.88 -7.01
N SER A 97 17.43 0.39 -7.38
CA SER A 97 18.33 1.13 -8.27
C SER A 97 19.74 1.26 -7.69
N LEU A 98 19.86 1.70 -6.43
CA LEU A 98 21.15 1.82 -5.73
C LEU A 98 21.87 0.47 -5.59
N SER A 99 21.12 -0.62 -5.52
CA SER A 99 21.64 -2.00 -5.45
C SER A 99 22.04 -2.58 -6.82
N GLY A 100 21.86 -1.84 -7.91
CA GLY A 100 22.28 -2.25 -9.25
C GLY A 100 21.23 -3.02 -10.06
N TYR A 101 19.99 -3.14 -9.59
CA TYR A 101 18.92 -3.82 -10.31
C TYR A 101 18.23 -2.91 -11.33
N ASP A 102 17.72 -3.49 -12.42
CA ASP A 102 16.96 -2.76 -13.43
C ASP A 102 15.52 -2.49 -12.98
N ILE A 103 15.31 -1.31 -12.42
CA ILE A 103 14.00 -0.88 -11.90
C ILE A 103 12.91 -0.74 -12.97
N ARG A 104 13.26 -0.77 -14.27
CA ARG A 104 12.27 -0.79 -15.37
C ARG A 104 11.46 -2.09 -15.39
N GLU A 105 11.98 -3.18 -14.82
CA GLU A 105 11.25 -4.43 -14.69
C GLU A 105 10.03 -4.31 -13.76
N THR A 106 10.02 -3.33 -12.85
CA THR A 106 8.90 -3.08 -11.93
C THR A 106 7.58 -2.84 -12.65
N ILE A 107 7.59 -2.15 -13.80
CA ILE A 107 6.37 -1.93 -14.61
C ILE A 107 5.79 -3.28 -15.04
N LYS A 108 6.64 -4.17 -15.56
CA LYS A 108 6.21 -5.49 -16.04
C LYS A 108 5.73 -6.40 -14.90
N VAL A 109 6.31 -6.28 -13.71
CA VAL A 109 5.81 -6.96 -12.50
C VAL A 109 4.35 -6.56 -12.24
N TRP A 110 4.04 -5.26 -12.30
CA TRP A 110 2.67 -4.77 -12.09
C TRP A 110 1.71 -5.14 -13.21
N GLU A 111 2.16 -5.17 -14.46
CA GLU A 111 1.37 -5.68 -15.59
C GLU A 111 1.00 -7.15 -15.37
N ARG A 112 1.96 -8.00 -14.99
CA ARG A 112 1.72 -9.41 -14.68
C ARG A 112 0.81 -9.61 -13.47
N MET A 113 0.92 -8.77 -12.43
CA MET A 113 -0.02 -8.79 -11.30
C MET A 113 -1.45 -8.44 -11.73
N LYS A 114 -1.61 -7.43 -12.59
CA LYS A 114 -2.91 -7.02 -13.13
C LYS A 114 -3.55 -8.15 -13.95
N GLU A 115 -2.77 -8.81 -14.79
CA GLU A 115 -3.19 -9.98 -15.57
C GLU A 115 -3.59 -11.16 -14.68
N ALA A 116 -2.78 -11.48 -13.66
CA ALA A 116 -3.05 -12.56 -12.71
C ALA A 116 -4.39 -12.35 -11.97
N LYS A 117 -4.75 -11.09 -11.69
CA LYS A 117 -6.05 -10.74 -11.08
C LYS A 117 -7.22 -10.73 -12.07
N LYS A 118 -6.99 -10.95 -13.37
CA LYS A 118 -8.01 -10.95 -14.44
C LYS A 118 -8.88 -9.68 -14.43
N GLY A 119 -8.31 -8.54 -14.04
CA GLY A 119 -9.04 -7.27 -13.91
C GLY A 119 -10.08 -7.22 -12.80
N LYS A 120 -10.11 -8.20 -11.87
CA LYS A 120 -11.05 -8.25 -10.74
C LYS A 120 -10.56 -7.44 -9.53
N GLU A 121 -9.95 -6.29 -9.75
CA GLU A 121 -9.56 -5.40 -8.66
C GLU A 121 -10.79 -4.68 -8.10
N PRO A 122 -10.98 -4.62 -6.77
CA PRO A 122 -12.06 -3.81 -6.19
C PRO A 122 -11.83 -2.33 -6.51
N PRO A 123 -12.89 -1.49 -6.49
CA PRO A 123 -12.74 -0.04 -6.63
C PRO A 123 -11.67 0.49 -5.67
N GLU A 124 -10.77 1.35 -6.15
CA GLU A 124 -9.57 1.74 -5.41
C GLU A 124 -9.89 2.41 -4.05
N PHE A 125 -10.99 3.15 -3.95
CA PHE A 125 -11.42 3.75 -2.68
C PHE A 125 -11.73 2.71 -1.60
N MET A 126 -12.19 1.52 -2.00
CA MET A 126 -12.44 0.38 -1.11
C MET A 126 -11.18 -0.43 -0.81
N SER A 127 -10.11 -0.24 -1.58
CA SER A 127 -8.84 -0.94 -1.43
C SER A 127 -7.88 -0.22 -0.48
N THR A 128 -7.09 -0.99 0.26
CA THR A 128 -5.95 -0.49 1.04
C THR A 128 -4.72 -0.22 0.16
N HIS A 129 -4.68 -0.82 -1.03
CA HIS A 129 -3.59 -0.66 -2.00
C HIS A 129 -4.07 0.15 -3.22
N PRO A 130 -3.21 0.99 -3.83
CA PRO A 130 -3.52 1.62 -5.11
C PRO A 130 -3.81 0.57 -6.19
N SER A 131 -4.59 0.94 -7.20
CA SER A 131 -4.83 0.05 -8.36
C SER A 131 -3.52 -0.25 -9.09
N SER A 132 -3.44 -1.42 -9.74
CA SER A 132 -2.25 -1.77 -10.53
C SER A 132 -1.97 -0.71 -11.61
N THR A 133 -3.02 -0.14 -12.21
CA THR A 133 -2.91 0.95 -13.19
C THR A 133 -2.29 2.21 -12.60
N ASN A 134 -2.70 2.62 -11.39
CA ASN A 134 -2.13 3.81 -10.75
C ASN A 134 -0.68 3.61 -10.32
N ARG A 135 -0.32 2.41 -9.83
CA ARG A 135 1.08 2.08 -9.54
C ARG A 135 1.94 2.17 -10.80
N ILE A 136 1.50 1.57 -11.91
CA ILE A 136 2.21 1.66 -13.21
C ILE A 136 2.41 3.12 -13.63
N ASN A 137 1.38 3.96 -13.55
CA ASN A 137 1.48 5.38 -13.92
C ASN A 137 2.50 6.12 -13.02
N ASN A 138 2.42 5.94 -11.71
CA ASN A 138 3.35 6.57 -10.76
C ASN A 138 4.79 6.14 -11.02
N ILE A 139 5.02 4.83 -11.15
CA ILE A 139 6.34 4.24 -11.40
C ILE A 139 6.91 4.76 -12.72
N THR A 140 6.09 4.83 -13.77
CA THR A 140 6.50 5.38 -15.08
C THR A 140 6.98 6.82 -14.95
N ASN A 141 6.32 7.63 -14.13
CA ASN A 141 6.71 9.02 -13.88
C ASN A 141 8.00 9.15 -13.03
N TRP A 142 8.27 8.19 -12.15
CA TRP A 142 9.42 8.23 -11.24
C TRP A 142 10.69 7.59 -11.80
N ILE A 143 10.58 6.58 -12.65
CA ILE A 143 11.72 5.75 -13.08
C ILE A 143 12.89 6.58 -13.62
N ASN A 144 12.62 7.53 -14.52
CA ASN A 144 13.70 8.32 -15.14
C ASN A 144 14.40 9.21 -14.10
N GLU A 145 13.63 9.81 -13.19
CA GLU A 145 14.19 10.62 -12.11
C GLU A 145 15.05 9.76 -11.18
N ILE A 146 14.55 8.58 -10.80
CA ILE A 146 15.24 7.69 -9.86
C ILE A 146 16.55 7.18 -10.46
N ILE A 147 16.56 6.75 -11.72
CA ILE A 147 17.77 6.28 -12.40
C ILE A 147 18.84 7.38 -12.42
N ILE A 148 18.44 8.64 -12.64
CA ILE A 148 19.38 9.78 -12.70
C ILE A 148 19.89 10.16 -11.31
N LYS A 149 19.01 10.24 -10.31
CA LYS A 149 19.36 10.72 -8.95
C LYS A 149 20.00 9.66 -8.06
N TYR A 150 19.64 8.40 -8.27
CA TYR A 150 20.02 7.26 -7.44
C TYR A 150 20.63 6.14 -8.29
N PRO A 151 21.75 6.41 -8.99
CA PRO A 151 22.40 5.40 -9.82
C PRO A 151 22.99 4.26 -8.96
N PRO A 152 23.27 3.09 -9.55
CA PRO A 152 23.95 2.00 -8.86
C PRO A 152 25.21 2.45 -8.13
N ILE A 153 25.40 1.99 -6.88
CA ILE A 153 26.57 2.35 -6.04
C ILE A 153 27.73 1.35 -6.21
N ALA A 154 27.50 0.24 -6.93
CA ALA A 154 28.49 -0.81 -7.20
C ALA A 154 29.11 -0.68 -8.59
#